data_AF-A0A173UYX0-F1
#
_entry.id   AF-A0A173UYX0-F1
#
_cell.length_a   1.000
_cell.length_b   1.000
_cell.length_c   1.000
_cell.angle_alpha   90.00
_cell.angle_beta   90.00
_cell.angle_gamma   90.00
#
_symmetry.space_group_name_H-M   'P 1'
#
loop_
_entity.id
_entity.type
_entity.pdbx_description
1 polymer ?
#
loop_
_entity_poly.entity_id
_entity_poly.type
_entity_poly.pdbx_seq_one_letter_code
_entity_poly.pdbx_strand_id
1 'polypeptide(L)'
;MKFMQTEKKQLLIYVIIAYGITYVMGLLMWYGYGKGLDLSAFPNAQMLYPAAGVMMAYLITKKGDKNLPTAFYIFFVALTAVLVVCTAASVLAPQNRDLMSMPYSQWAPIMEYVIIGGSVIFWILLLQSGKEKRRSYGLNSEHWNISIRMILLFIGLYLLRFVIACALSGQLSEFGKIMANPTTWIIFFTVLVNFFLSVVAFFGEEYGWRYFLQPLLQKKFGLKGGVILLGCVWAVWHLPIDFFYYTTPDMGLAALASQFVTCISLGIFMAYTYMKTQNIWVPIIIHFLNNNMVVVFSGTYSADVLQNQQIHWGDIPVALVMNLLIFGWVIFLKPFKEKKA
;
A
#
# COMPACT_ATOMS: atom_id res chain seq x y z
N MET A 1 -23.82 13.60 -6.44
CA MET A 1 -24.91 12.62 -6.20
C MET A 1 -24.96 12.25 -4.71
N LYS A 2 -26.14 12.05 -4.08
CA LYS A 2 -26.23 11.66 -2.65
C LYS A 2 -25.93 10.15 -2.49
N PHE A 3 -25.29 9.75 -1.39
CA PHE A 3 -25.07 8.34 -1.05
C PHE A 3 -26.36 7.67 -0.57
N MET A 4 -26.55 6.40 -0.95
CA MET A 4 -27.60 5.52 -0.43
C MET A 4 -27.36 5.20 1.05
N GLN A 5 -28.40 4.84 1.78
CA GLN A 5 -28.29 4.51 3.21
C GLN A 5 -27.31 3.34 3.46
N THR A 6 -27.32 2.33 2.59
CA THR A 6 -26.38 1.21 2.65
C THR A 6 -24.94 1.65 2.40
N GLU A 7 -24.70 2.54 1.42
CA GLU A 7 -23.36 3.09 1.15
C GLU A 7 -22.82 3.87 2.35
N LYS A 8 -23.66 4.68 3.01
CA LYS A 8 -23.27 5.40 4.24
C LYS A 8 -22.87 4.44 5.36
N LYS A 9 -23.65 3.37 5.57
CA LYS A 9 -23.35 2.35 6.59
C LYS A 9 -22.05 1.61 6.28
N GLN A 10 -21.83 1.24 5.02
CA GLN A 10 -20.59 0.60 4.58
C GLN A 10 -19.38 1.51 4.75
N LEU A 11 -19.50 2.78 4.35
CA LEU A 11 -18.44 3.77 4.51
C LEU A 11 -18.09 4.01 5.98
N LEU A 12 -19.10 4.05 6.87
CA LEU A 12 -18.86 4.20 8.31
C LEU A 12 -18.05 3.02 8.87
N ILE A 13 -18.44 1.77 8.57
CA ILE A 13 -17.72 0.57 9.01
C ILE A 13 -16.29 0.59 8.46
N TYR A 14 -16.14 0.92 7.18
CA TYR A 14 -14.84 1.04 6.53
C TYR A 14 -13.95 2.08 7.22
N VAL A 15 -14.44 3.28 7.50
CA VAL A 15 -13.66 4.33 8.18
C VAL A 15 -13.28 3.90 9.60
N ILE A 16 -14.19 3.29 10.36
CA ILE A 16 -13.90 2.80 11.71
C ILE A 16 -12.78 1.77 11.70
N ILE A 17 -12.78 0.83 10.75
CA ILE A 17 -11.75 -0.22 10.69
C ILE A 17 -10.45 0.33 10.08
N ALA A 18 -10.51 0.97 8.93
CA ALA A 18 -9.34 1.43 8.20
C ALA A 18 -8.60 2.56 8.93
N TYR A 19 -9.31 3.52 9.54
CA TYR A 19 -8.70 4.63 10.26
C TYR A 19 -8.72 4.40 11.77
N GLY A 20 -9.83 3.94 12.35
CA GLY A 20 -9.92 3.74 13.81
C GLY A 20 -8.87 2.77 14.33
N ILE A 21 -8.65 1.62 13.68
CA ILE A 21 -7.58 0.69 14.07
C ILE A 21 -6.21 1.36 13.89
N THR A 22 -5.95 2.00 12.75
CA THR A 22 -4.69 2.71 12.46
C THR A 22 -4.30 3.69 13.56
N TYR A 23 -5.22 4.55 14.00
CA TYR A 23 -4.92 5.55 15.02
C TYR A 23 -4.81 4.95 16.43
N VAL A 24 -5.59 3.90 16.75
CA VAL A 24 -5.44 3.16 18.00
C VAL A 24 -4.07 2.47 18.07
N MET A 25 -3.68 1.79 16.99
CA MET A 25 -2.35 1.19 16.88
C MET A 25 -1.25 2.26 16.87
N GLY A 26 -1.53 3.44 16.33
CA GLY A 26 -0.65 4.62 16.42
C GLY A 26 -0.31 5.05 17.84
N LEU A 27 -1.24 4.91 18.80
CA LEU A 27 -0.96 5.15 20.22
C LEU A 27 0.02 4.11 20.79
N LEU A 28 -0.08 2.85 20.34
CA LEU A 28 0.89 1.81 20.70
C LEU A 28 2.24 2.05 20.05
N MET A 29 2.28 2.54 18.81
CA MET A 29 3.52 2.96 18.15
C MET A 29 4.20 4.10 18.91
N TRP A 30 3.44 5.12 19.31
CA TRP A 30 3.96 6.22 20.13
C TRP A 30 4.57 5.72 21.44
N TYR A 31 3.86 4.85 22.16
CA TYR A 31 4.35 4.24 23.39
C TYR A 31 5.62 3.40 23.14
N GLY A 32 5.61 2.55 22.12
CA GLY A 32 6.73 1.67 21.79
C GLY A 32 7.97 2.45 21.35
N TYR A 33 7.79 3.51 20.55
CA TYR A 33 8.86 4.43 20.15
C TYR A 33 9.49 5.10 21.39
N GLY A 34 8.67 5.61 22.30
CA GLY A 34 9.15 6.21 23.56
C GLY A 34 9.90 5.24 24.48
N LYS A 35 9.78 3.93 24.24
CA LYS A 35 10.50 2.86 24.94
C LYS A 35 11.66 2.27 24.12
N GLY A 36 11.92 2.77 22.91
CA GLY A 36 12.95 2.24 22.02
C GLY A 36 12.67 0.81 21.55
N LEU A 37 11.40 0.42 21.46
CA LEU A 37 11.00 -0.91 20.99
C LEU A 37 11.00 -0.98 19.46
N ASP A 38 11.19 -2.19 18.93
CA ASP A 38 11.06 -2.44 17.50
C ASP A 38 9.59 -2.34 17.04
N LEU A 39 9.37 -1.52 16.01
CA LEU A 39 8.06 -1.24 15.43
C LEU A 39 7.89 -1.81 14.00
N SER A 40 8.83 -2.65 13.55
CA SER A 40 8.82 -3.31 12.22
C SER A 40 7.60 -4.17 11.95
N ALA A 41 6.87 -4.59 12.99
CA ALA A 41 5.64 -5.37 12.86
C ALA A 41 4.45 -4.53 12.32
N PHE A 42 4.44 -3.22 12.53
CA PHE A 42 3.27 -2.37 12.27
C PHE A 42 2.91 -2.17 10.79
N PRO A 43 3.86 -1.84 9.88
CA PRO A 43 3.52 -1.50 8.49
C PRO A 43 2.71 -2.57 7.79
N ASN A 44 3.21 -3.80 7.77
CA ASN A 44 2.55 -4.90 7.05
C ASN A 44 1.17 -5.21 7.62
N ALA A 45 0.98 -5.12 8.95
CA ALA A 45 -0.35 -5.28 9.55
C ALA A 45 -1.29 -4.16 9.12
N GLN A 46 -0.81 -2.91 9.18
CA GLN A 46 -1.58 -1.72 8.85
C GLN A 46 -2.15 -1.79 7.43
N MET A 47 -1.35 -2.26 6.48
CA MET A 47 -1.74 -2.43 5.09
C MET A 47 -2.99 -3.32 4.88
N LEU A 48 -3.34 -4.22 5.81
CA LEU A 48 -4.55 -5.05 5.68
C LEU A 48 -5.84 -4.33 6.10
N TYR A 49 -5.76 -3.24 6.87
CA TYR A 49 -6.92 -2.61 7.49
C TYR A 49 -7.97 -2.11 6.48
N PRO A 50 -7.60 -1.49 5.34
CA PRO A 50 -8.58 -0.97 4.40
C PRO A 50 -9.48 -2.06 3.81
N ALA A 51 -8.91 -3.16 3.29
CA ALA A 51 -9.70 -4.27 2.76
C ALA A 51 -10.50 -4.99 3.83
N ALA A 52 -9.94 -5.18 5.04
CA ALA A 52 -10.69 -5.75 6.16
C ALA A 52 -11.94 -4.92 6.48
N GLY A 53 -11.83 -3.59 6.42
CA GLY A 53 -12.94 -2.66 6.57
C GLY A 53 -14.04 -2.88 5.51
N VAL A 54 -13.65 -3.03 4.24
CA VAL A 54 -14.57 -3.31 3.14
C VAL A 54 -15.25 -4.66 3.32
N MET A 55 -14.47 -5.70 3.62
CA MET A 55 -14.95 -7.06 3.76
C MET A 55 -15.92 -7.20 4.94
N MET A 56 -15.60 -6.58 6.08
CA MET A 56 -16.51 -6.51 7.22
C MET A 56 -17.80 -5.75 6.86
N ALA A 57 -17.69 -4.62 6.18
CA ALA A 57 -18.85 -3.86 5.73
C ALA A 57 -19.76 -4.70 4.83
N TYR A 58 -19.20 -5.48 3.90
CA TYR A 58 -19.97 -6.36 3.02
C TYR A 58 -20.55 -7.58 3.73
N LEU A 59 -19.80 -8.24 4.62
CA LEU A 59 -20.32 -9.35 5.44
C LEU A 59 -21.53 -8.93 6.28
N ILE A 60 -21.56 -7.69 6.76
CA ILE A 60 -22.68 -7.15 7.56
C ILE A 60 -23.86 -6.71 6.68
N THR A 61 -23.60 -6.05 5.55
CA THR A 61 -24.62 -5.34 4.77
C THR A 61 -25.14 -6.09 3.55
N LYS A 62 -24.43 -7.12 3.09
CA LYS A 62 -24.77 -7.94 1.91
C LYS A 62 -25.10 -9.39 2.30
N LYS A 63 -25.68 -9.59 3.48
CA LYS A 63 -26.14 -10.91 3.93
C LYS A 63 -27.13 -11.50 2.92
N GLY A 64 -26.88 -12.74 2.51
CA GLY A 64 -27.72 -13.45 1.54
C GLY A 64 -27.32 -13.27 0.07
N ASP A 65 -26.32 -12.44 -0.24
CA ASP A 65 -25.76 -12.37 -1.59
C ASP A 65 -24.98 -13.66 -1.90
N LYS A 66 -25.49 -14.47 -2.84
CA LYS A 66 -24.89 -15.76 -3.22
C LYS A 66 -23.50 -15.59 -3.85
N ASN A 67 -23.23 -14.43 -4.42
CA ASN A 67 -21.96 -14.13 -5.07
C ASN A 67 -20.90 -13.58 -4.11
N LEU A 68 -21.24 -13.33 -2.84
CA LEU A 68 -20.27 -12.93 -1.83
C LEU A 68 -19.25 -14.05 -1.61
N PRO A 69 -17.94 -13.79 -1.76
CA PRO A 69 -16.89 -14.75 -1.44
C PRO A 69 -16.68 -14.82 0.08
N THR A 70 -17.70 -15.27 0.81
CA THR A 70 -17.79 -15.20 2.28
C THR A 70 -16.59 -15.84 2.99
N ALA A 71 -16.15 -17.03 2.56
CA ALA A 71 -15.01 -17.72 3.17
C ALA A 71 -13.71 -16.91 3.06
N PHE A 72 -13.45 -16.36 1.87
CA PHE A 72 -12.31 -15.50 1.60
C PHE A 72 -12.35 -14.22 2.44
N TYR A 73 -13.53 -13.59 2.59
CA TYR A 73 -13.67 -12.37 3.40
C TYR A 73 -13.53 -12.62 4.90
N ILE A 74 -14.14 -13.70 5.41
CA ILE A 74 -13.99 -14.09 6.81
C ILE A 74 -12.53 -14.36 7.12
N PHE A 75 -11.85 -15.11 6.25
CA PHE A 75 -10.42 -15.38 6.38
C PHE A 75 -9.59 -14.10 6.43
N PHE A 76 -9.79 -13.18 5.48
CA PHE A 76 -8.99 -11.96 5.42
C PHE A 76 -9.18 -11.10 6.67
N VAL A 77 -10.42 -10.94 7.13
CA VAL A 77 -10.75 -10.22 8.37
C VAL A 77 -10.09 -10.91 9.58
N ALA A 78 -10.13 -12.24 9.65
CA ALA A 78 -9.48 -13.00 10.72
C ALA A 78 -7.95 -12.84 10.70
N LEU A 79 -7.33 -12.91 9.51
CA LEU A 79 -5.89 -12.66 9.33
C LEU A 79 -5.52 -11.25 9.79
N THR A 80 -6.31 -10.24 9.43
CA THR A 80 -6.10 -8.86 9.91
C THR A 80 -6.18 -8.78 11.43
N ALA A 81 -7.17 -9.42 12.05
CA ALA A 81 -7.31 -9.44 13.51
C ALA A 81 -6.11 -10.11 14.19
N VAL A 82 -5.61 -11.22 13.65
CA VAL A 82 -4.39 -11.88 14.14
C VAL A 82 -3.20 -10.93 14.07
N LEU A 83 -2.98 -10.27 12.94
CA LEU A 83 -1.86 -9.32 12.78
C LEU A 83 -1.98 -8.12 13.72
N VAL A 84 -3.19 -7.58 13.94
CA VAL A 84 -3.44 -6.53 14.94
C VAL A 84 -3.01 -7.00 16.33
N VAL A 85 -3.42 -8.21 16.74
CA VAL A 85 -3.02 -8.79 18.04
C VAL A 85 -1.51 -8.98 18.11
N CYS A 86 -0.87 -9.51 17.07
CA CYS A 86 0.59 -9.69 17.02
C CYS A 86 1.34 -8.36 17.13
N THR A 87 0.90 -7.31 16.42
CA THR A 87 1.50 -5.97 16.54
C THR A 87 1.29 -5.32 17.90
N ALA A 88 0.14 -5.54 18.55
CA ALA A 88 -0.06 -5.06 19.91
C ALA A 88 0.85 -5.83 20.89
N ALA A 89 0.95 -7.15 20.72
CA ALA A 89 1.81 -8.00 21.54
C ALA A 89 3.30 -7.69 21.36
N SER A 90 3.73 -7.23 20.17
CA SER A 90 5.12 -6.84 19.96
C SER A 90 5.56 -5.66 20.83
N VAL A 91 4.62 -4.81 21.23
CA VAL A 91 4.85 -3.66 22.13
C VAL A 91 4.58 -4.01 23.59
N LEU A 92 3.51 -4.76 23.87
CA LEU A 92 3.06 -5.07 25.24
C LEU A 92 3.80 -6.23 25.88
N ALA A 93 4.35 -7.13 25.08
CA ALA A 93 5.14 -8.29 25.49
C ALA A 93 6.39 -8.41 24.58
N PRO A 94 7.31 -7.43 24.62
CA PRO A 94 8.47 -7.44 23.74
C PRO A 94 9.36 -8.64 24.06
N GLN A 95 9.66 -9.43 23.03
CA GLN A 95 10.54 -10.59 23.11
C GLN A 95 11.83 -10.29 22.36
N ASN A 96 12.70 -9.52 22.99
CA ASN A 96 14.02 -9.19 22.45
C ASN A 96 15.00 -10.30 22.86
N ARG A 97 15.73 -10.84 21.89
CA ARG A 97 16.85 -11.75 22.11
C ARG A 97 18.11 -11.18 21.48
N ASP A 98 19.25 -11.48 22.08
CA ASP A 98 20.53 -11.19 21.47
C ASP A 98 20.88 -12.30 20.49
N LEU A 99 20.91 -11.98 19.20
CA LEU A 99 21.46 -12.85 18.17
C LEU A 99 22.81 -12.27 17.76
N MET A 100 23.90 -13.01 18.02
CA MET A 100 25.26 -12.55 17.70
C MET A 100 25.56 -11.14 18.25
N SER A 101 25.19 -10.87 19.51
CA SER A 101 25.34 -9.56 20.17
C SER A 101 24.58 -8.38 19.53
N MET A 102 23.64 -8.65 18.64
CA MET A 102 22.68 -7.66 18.15
C MET A 102 21.27 -7.92 18.71
N PRO A 103 20.61 -6.90 19.28
CA PRO A 103 19.25 -7.04 19.76
C PRO A 103 18.30 -7.32 18.59
N TYR A 104 17.52 -8.40 18.70
CA TYR A 104 16.59 -8.86 17.66
C TYR A 104 15.21 -9.12 18.25
N SER A 105 14.19 -8.58 17.59
CA SER A 105 12.79 -8.79 17.94
C SER A 105 12.29 -10.11 17.38
N GLN A 106 11.85 -11.03 18.25
CA GLN A 106 11.22 -12.29 17.80
C GLN A 106 9.87 -12.08 17.11
N TRP A 107 9.27 -10.89 17.23
CA TRP A 107 7.99 -10.59 16.60
C TRP A 107 8.13 -10.36 15.09
N ALA A 108 9.23 -9.79 14.60
CA ALA A 108 9.47 -9.59 13.17
C ALA A 108 9.35 -10.89 12.34
N PRO A 109 10.05 -12.01 12.66
CA PRO A 109 9.94 -13.24 11.89
C PRO A 109 8.58 -13.92 12.07
N ILE A 110 7.96 -13.81 13.26
CA ILE A 110 6.59 -14.33 13.49
C ILE A 110 5.63 -13.64 12.53
N MET A 111 5.70 -12.31 12.43
CA MET A 111 4.86 -11.52 11.51
C MET A 111 5.09 -11.92 10.06
N GLU A 112 6.35 -12.12 9.66
CA GLU A 112 6.69 -12.58 8.32
C GLU A 112 6.08 -13.95 8.01
N TYR A 113 6.21 -14.93 8.90
CA TYR A 113 5.58 -16.24 8.72
C TYR A 113 4.05 -16.18 8.66
N VAL A 114 3.42 -15.32 9.47
CA VAL A 114 1.96 -15.11 9.43
C VAL A 114 1.54 -14.48 8.09
N ILE A 115 2.29 -13.52 7.56
CA ILE A 115 2.04 -12.92 6.24
C ILE A 115 2.24 -13.93 5.11
N ILE A 116 3.30 -14.73 5.15
CA ILE A 116 3.57 -15.77 4.16
C ILE A 116 2.46 -16.82 4.16
N GLY A 117 2.17 -17.41 5.34
CA GLY A 117 1.10 -18.40 5.48
C GLY A 117 -0.27 -17.83 5.11
N GLY A 118 -0.53 -16.58 5.52
CA GLY A 118 -1.73 -15.83 5.17
C GLY A 118 -1.86 -15.63 3.65
N SER A 119 -0.77 -15.31 2.96
CA SER A 119 -0.75 -15.13 1.50
C SER A 119 -1.00 -16.45 0.75
N VAL A 120 -0.48 -17.57 1.24
CA VAL A 120 -0.77 -18.89 0.65
C VAL A 120 -2.27 -19.21 0.77
N ILE A 121 -2.85 -19.07 1.96
CA ILE A 121 -4.28 -19.33 2.19
C ILE A 121 -5.15 -18.34 1.40
N PHE A 122 -4.73 -17.07 1.32
CA PHE A 122 -5.36 -16.04 0.51
C PHE A 122 -5.51 -16.48 -0.94
N TRP A 123 -4.43 -16.96 -1.58
CA TRP A 123 -4.49 -17.40 -2.97
C TRP A 123 -5.42 -18.61 -3.14
N ILE A 124 -5.36 -19.58 -2.22
CA ILE A 124 -6.19 -20.77 -2.25
C ILE A 124 -7.68 -20.38 -2.19
N LEU A 125 -8.08 -19.59 -1.19
CA LEU A 125 -9.49 -19.19 -1.00
C LEU A 125 -9.99 -18.27 -2.11
N LEU A 126 -9.13 -17.38 -2.62
CA LEU A 126 -9.47 -16.52 -3.74
C LEU A 126 -9.76 -17.34 -5.00
N LEU A 127 -8.90 -18.32 -5.32
CA LEU A 127 -9.09 -19.18 -6.49
C LEU A 127 -10.32 -20.09 -6.34
N GLN A 128 -10.52 -20.66 -5.15
CA GLN A 128 -11.70 -21.47 -4.81
C GLN A 128 -13.03 -20.70 -4.90
N SER A 129 -13.01 -19.38 -4.73
CA SER A 129 -14.23 -18.55 -4.81
C SER A 129 -14.89 -18.58 -6.20
N GLY A 130 -14.19 -19.05 -7.24
CA GLY A 130 -14.71 -19.11 -8.60
C GLY A 130 -14.68 -17.77 -9.33
N LYS A 131 -14.88 -17.80 -10.66
CA LYS A 131 -14.76 -16.59 -11.50
C LYS A 131 -15.92 -15.62 -11.27
N GLU A 132 -17.14 -16.13 -11.09
CA GLU A 132 -18.34 -15.31 -10.92
C GLU A 132 -18.26 -14.43 -9.66
N LYS A 133 -18.05 -15.06 -8.49
CA LYS A 133 -17.92 -14.33 -7.21
C LYS A 133 -16.81 -13.29 -7.25
N ARG A 134 -15.65 -13.67 -7.81
CA ARG A 134 -14.52 -12.75 -7.99
C ARG A 134 -14.91 -11.55 -8.84
N ARG A 135 -15.61 -11.75 -9.95
CA ARG A 135 -16.06 -10.66 -10.83
C ARG A 135 -17.08 -9.76 -10.14
N SER A 136 -18.06 -10.32 -9.43
CA SER A 136 -19.11 -9.57 -8.73
C SER A 136 -18.57 -8.62 -7.66
N TYR A 137 -17.39 -8.94 -7.10
CA TYR A 137 -16.75 -8.15 -6.05
C TYR A 137 -15.42 -7.52 -6.50
N GLY A 138 -15.21 -7.36 -7.81
CA GLY A 138 -14.05 -6.66 -8.38
C GLY A 138 -12.69 -7.29 -8.12
N LEU A 139 -12.66 -8.56 -7.77
CA LEU A 139 -11.46 -9.40 -7.66
C LEU A 139 -11.08 -9.99 -9.03
N ASN A 140 -11.45 -9.30 -10.11
CA ASN A 140 -11.24 -9.77 -11.47
C ASN A 140 -9.75 -9.72 -11.84
N SER A 141 -9.37 -10.57 -12.78
CA SER A 141 -8.01 -10.67 -13.33
C SER A 141 -8.06 -10.69 -14.86
N GLU A 142 -8.94 -9.87 -15.44
CA GLU A 142 -9.14 -9.79 -16.89
C GLU A 142 -8.24 -8.71 -17.52
N HIS A 143 -8.17 -8.65 -18.85
CA HIS A 143 -7.45 -7.62 -19.61
C HIS A 143 -5.91 -7.56 -19.41
N TRP A 144 -5.27 -8.72 -19.16
CA TRP A 144 -3.83 -8.80 -18.90
C TRP A 144 -2.93 -8.21 -19.99
N ASN A 145 -3.36 -8.22 -21.26
CA ASN A 145 -2.62 -7.61 -22.36
C ASN A 145 -2.36 -6.11 -22.14
N ILE A 146 -3.36 -5.36 -21.65
CA ILE A 146 -3.22 -3.94 -21.33
C ILE A 146 -2.59 -3.79 -19.93
N SER A 147 -2.94 -4.66 -18.98
CA SER A 147 -2.36 -4.65 -17.63
C SER A 147 -0.84 -4.75 -17.64
N ILE A 148 -0.27 -5.70 -18.38
CA ILE A 148 1.19 -5.87 -18.49
C ILE A 148 1.84 -4.61 -19.05
N ARG A 149 1.24 -3.98 -20.08
CA ARG A 149 1.77 -2.72 -20.64
C ARG A 149 1.75 -1.58 -19.62
N MET A 150 0.74 -1.52 -18.76
CA MET A 150 0.66 -0.49 -17.71
C MET A 150 1.68 -0.75 -16.58
N ILE A 151 1.93 -2.01 -16.23
CA ILE A 151 2.97 -2.39 -15.25
C ILE A 151 4.37 -2.08 -15.81
N LEU A 152 4.64 -2.43 -17.08
CA LEU A 152 5.91 -2.08 -17.74
C LEU A 152 6.10 -0.57 -17.85
N LEU A 153 5.03 0.17 -18.16
CA LEU A 153 5.07 1.63 -18.14
C LEU A 153 5.43 2.16 -16.75
N PHE A 154 4.84 1.60 -15.69
CA PHE A 154 5.20 1.98 -14.32
C PHE A 154 6.68 1.76 -14.02
N ILE A 155 7.22 0.58 -14.34
CA ILE A 155 8.64 0.25 -14.12
C ILE A 155 9.53 1.26 -14.86
N GLY A 156 9.22 1.55 -16.14
CA GLY A 156 9.96 2.53 -16.93
C GLY A 156 9.92 3.94 -16.33
N LEU A 157 8.74 4.39 -15.88
CA LEU A 157 8.57 5.70 -15.24
C LEU A 157 9.27 5.78 -13.88
N TYR A 158 9.27 4.70 -13.10
CA TYR A 158 10.00 4.61 -11.84
C TYR A 158 11.51 4.74 -12.08
N LEU A 159 12.06 3.97 -13.03
CA LEU A 159 13.48 4.03 -13.38
C LEU A 159 13.86 5.40 -13.93
N LEU A 160 13.00 6.02 -14.75
CA LEU A 160 13.20 7.38 -15.24
C LEU A 160 13.27 8.39 -14.09
N ARG A 161 12.33 8.32 -13.12
CA ARG A 161 12.35 9.16 -11.92
C ARG A 161 13.66 8.98 -11.15
N PHE A 162 14.12 7.74 -10.99
CA PHE A 162 15.35 7.44 -10.27
C PHE A 162 16.61 7.97 -10.99
N VAL A 163 16.71 7.79 -12.31
CA VAL A 163 17.80 8.33 -13.12
C VAL A 163 17.85 9.86 -13.05
N ILE A 164 16.70 10.53 -13.13
CA ILE A 164 16.61 12.00 -12.99
C ILE A 164 17.10 12.42 -11.60
N ALA A 165 16.68 11.72 -10.54
CA ALA A 165 17.13 12.02 -9.18
C ALA A 165 18.66 11.87 -9.05
N CYS A 166 19.25 10.78 -9.58
CA CYS A 166 20.70 10.59 -9.60
C CYS A 166 21.42 11.65 -10.44
N ALA A 167 20.84 12.12 -11.53
CA ALA A 167 21.40 13.21 -12.33
C ALA A 167 21.44 14.52 -11.56
N LEU A 168 20.34 14.87 -10.90
CA LEU A 168 20.24 16.09 -10.10
C LEU A 168 21.15 16.08 -8.87
N SER A 169 21.43 14.90 -8.30
CA SER A 169 22.36 14.73 -7.17
C SER A 169 23.83 14.52 -7.58
N GLY A 170 24.15 14.48 -8.88
CA GLY A 170 25.51 14.20 -9.37
C GLY A 170 25.97 12.75 -9.19
N GLN A 171 25.04 11.81 -8.94
CA GLN A 171 25.30 10.40 -8.62
C GLN A 171 25.03 9.44 -9.79
N LEU A 172 25.06 9.91 -11.05
CA LEU A 172 24.84 9.05 -12.22
C LEU A 172 25.84 7.89 -12.33
N SER A 173 27.08 8.09 -11.88
CA SER A 173 28.08 7.01 -11.81
C SER A 173 27.63 5.89 -10.87
N GLU A 174 27.07 6.23 -9.70
CA GLU A 174 26.58 5.24 -8.74
C GLU A 174 25.38 4.47 -9.29
N PHE A 175 24.47 5.15 -9.99
CA PHE A 175 23.41 4.48 -10.74
C PHE A 175 23.97 3.42 -11.70
N GLY A 176 25.00 3.76 -12.48
CA GLY A 176 25.66 2.82 -13.38
C GLY A 176 26.23 1.60 -12.67
N LYS A 177 26.87 1.79 -11.50
CA LYS A 177 27.41 0.71 -10.68
C LYS A 177 26.32 -0.22 -10.13
N ILE A 178 25.22 0.34 -9.65
CA ILE A 178 24.07 -0.45 -9.16
C ILE A 178 23.52 -1.30 -10.31
N MET A 179 23.25 -0.72 -11.48
CA MET A 179 22.70 -1.46 -12.61
C MET A 179 23.64 -2.55 -13.16
N ALA A 180 24.96 -2.36 -13.02
CA ALA A 180 25.97 -3.34 -13.42
C ALA A 180 26.16 -4.48 -12.39
N ASN A 181 25.63 -4.34 -11.17
CA ASN A 181 25.81 -5.31 -10.10
C ASN A 181 24.84 -6.51 -10.27
N PRO A 182 25.33 -7.76 -10.39
CA PRO A 182 24.47 -8.93 -10.50
C PRO A 182 23.49 -9.10 -9.33
N THR A 183 23.89 -8.70 -8.12
CA THR A 183 23.07 -8.77 -6.90
C THR A 183 21.79 -7.93 -7.03
N THR A 184 21.84 -6.79 -7.72
CA THR A 184 20.65 -5.97 -8.00
C THR A 184 19.59 -6.78 -8.74
N TRP A 185 19.98 -7.52 -9.76
CA TRP A 185 19.06 -8.32 -10.57
C TRP A 185 18.56 -9.56 -9.83
N ILE A 186 19.42 -10.22 -9.05
CA ILE A 186 19.01 -11.33 -8.18
C ILE A 186 17.92 -10.86 -7.22
N ILE A 187 18.14 -9.74 -6.52
CA ILE A 187 17.17 -9.20 -5.57
C ILE A 187 15.91 -8.70 -6.28
N PHE A 188 16.03 -8.08 -7.45
CA PHE A 188 14.89 -7.71 -8.26
C PHE A 188 13.98 -8.91 -8.56
N PHE A 189 14.54 -10.04 -9.02
CA PHE A 189 13.76 -11.25 -9.26
C PHE A 189 13.22 -11.87 -7.97
N THR A 190 13.97 -11.85 -6.87
CA THR A 190 13.49 -12.28 -5.55
C THR A 190 12.28 -11.46 -5.10
N VAL A 191 12.31 -10.13 -5.28
CA VAL A 191 11.18 -9.24 -5.01
C VAL A 191 9.96 -9.63 -5.84
N LEU A 192 10.12 -9.93 -7.14
CA LEU A 192 9.00 -10.38 -7.97
C LEU A 192 8.36 -11.68 -7.46
N VAL A 193 9.14 -12.62 -6.95
CA VAL A 193 8.61 -13.85 -6.31
C VAL A 193 7.94 -13.51 -4.98
N ASN A 194 8.53 -12.61 -4.19
CA ASN A 194 8.01 -12.21 -2.88
C ASN A 194 6.62 -11.55 -2.97
N PHE A 195 6.24 -11.02 -4.14
CA PHE A 195 4.88 -10.55 -4.39
C PHE A 195 3.82 -11.58 -3.98
N PHE A 196 4.01 -12.85 -4.34
CA PHE A 196 3.03 -13.90 -4.06
C PHE A 196 2.97 -14.27 -2.58
N LEU A 197 4.05 -14.02 -1.83
CA LEU A 197 4.19 -14.35 -0.41
C LEU A 197 3.81 -13.19 0.51
N SER A 198 3.67 -11.97 -0.02
CA SER A 198 3.29 -10.76 0.72
C SER A 198 2.04 -10.07 0.15
N VAL A 199 1.33 -10.73 -0.75
CA VAL A 199 0.20 -10.15 -1.51
C VAL A 199 -0.88 -9.55 -0.61
N VAL A 200 -1.12 -10.14 0.58
CA VAL A 200 -2.18 -9.72 1.49
C VAL A 200 -2.04 -8.26 1.92
N ALA A 201 -0.81 -7.75 2.05
CA ALA A 201 -0.56 -6.36 2.44
C ALA A 201 -1.00 -5.41 1.32
N PHE A 202 -0.47 -5.59 0.11
CA PHE A 202 -0.76 -4.71 -1.02
C PHE A 202 -2.20 -4.84 -1.53
N PHE A 203 -2.74 -6.06 -1.54
CA PHE A 203 -4.16 -6.27 -1.77
C PHE A 203 -5.01 -5.58 -0.70
N GLY A 204 -4.57 -5.65 0.57
CA GLY A 204 -5.22 -5.04 1.72
C GLY A 204 -5.47 -3.55 1.54
N GLU A 205 -4.48 -2.84 1.04
CA GLU A 205 -4.60 -1.42 0.76
C GLU A 205 -5.45 -1.16 -0.48
N GLU A 206 -5.07 -1.73 -1.63
CA GLU A 206 -5.68 -1.39 -2.92
C GLU A 206 -7.15 -1.79 -3.02
N TYR A 207 -7.54 -2.90 -2.40
CA TYR A 207 -8.95 -3.30 -2.37
C TYR A 207 -9.80 -2.31 -1.56
N GLY A 208 -9.24 -1.74 -0.48
CA GLY A 208 -9.88 -0.65 0.25
C GLY A 208 -9.88 0.67 -0.50
N TRP A 209 -8.73 1.10 -0.99
CA TRP A 209 -8.54 2.41 -1.61
C TRP A 209 -9.16 2.50 -3.01
N ARG A 210 -8.75 1.61 -3.93
CA ARG A 210 -9.05 1.71 -5.37
C ARG A 210 -10.38 1.05 -5.71
N TYR A 211 -10.66 -0.11 -5.12
CA TYR A 211 -11.92 -0.80 -5.41
C TYR A 211 -13.11 -0.19 -4.65
N PHE A 212 -12.97 0.11 -3.35
CA PHE A 212 -14.10 0.60 -2.55
C PHE A 212 -14.20 2.12 -2.42
N LEU A 213 -13.14 2.80 -1.93
CA LEU A 213 -13.25 4.23 -1.61
C LEU A 213 -13.21 5.13 -2.84
N GLN A 214 -12.35 4.82 -3.83
CA GLN A 214 -12.20 5.63 -5.03
C GLN A 214 -13.52 5.84 -5.78
N PRO A 215 -14.33 4.81 -6.10
CA PRO A 215 -15.57 5.01 -6.84
C PRO A 215 -16.59 5.85 -6.04
N LEU A 216 -16.61 5.72 -4.71
CA LEU A 216 -17.48 6.53 -3.83
C LEU A 216 -17.09 8.01 -3.86
N LEU A 217 -15.78 8.31 -3.81
CA LEU A 217 -15.27 9.67 -3.89
C LEU A 217 -15.48 10.26 -5.30
N GLN A 218 -15.22 9.48 -6.35
CA GLN A 218 -15.45 9.90 -7.74
C GLN A 218 -16.93 10.19 -8.02
N LYS A 219 -17.85 9.39 -7.46
CA LYS A 219 -19.30 9.61 -7.55
C LYS A 219 -19.75 10.92 -6.89
N LYS A 220 -19.02 11.39 -5.87
CA LYS A 220 -19.37 12.62 -5.12
C LYS A 220 -18.66 13.86 -5.63
N PHE A 221 -17.40 13.75 -6.03
CA PHE A 221 -16.50 14.88 -6.33
C PHE A 221 -15.97 14.89 -7.78
N GLY A 222 -16.52 14.04 -8.66
CA GLY A 222 -16.05 13.89 -10.04
C GLY A 222 -14.78 13.03 -10.14
N LEU A 223 -14.39 12.65 -11.36
CA LEU A 223 -13.30 11.70 -11.59
C LEU A 223 -11.95 12.18 -11.03
N LYS A 224 -11.64 13.47 -11.26
CA LYS A 224 -10.38 14.10 -10.82
C LYS A 224 -10.40 14.41 -9.33
N GLY A 225 -11.45 15.10 -8.86
CA GLY A 225 -11.59 15.48 -7.46
C GLY A 225 -11.62 14.26 -6.54
N GLY A 226 -12.30 13.18 -6.94
CA GLY A 226 -12.35 11.94 -6.17
C GLY A 226 -10.99 11.25 -6.01
N VAL A 227 -10.15 11.26 -7.04
CA VAL A 227 -8.81 10.64 -6.99
C VAL A 227 -7.81 11.50 -6.23
N ILE A 228 -7.86 12.82 -6.38
CA ILE A 228 -7.01 13.73 -5.59
C ILE A 228 -7.37 13.62 -4.11
N LEU A 229 -8.67 13.63 -3.78
CA LEU A 229 -9.13 13.47 -2.40
C LEU A 229 -8.74 12.11 -1.83
N LEU A 230 -8.81 11.04 -2.63
CA LEU A 230 -8.30 9.72 -2.21
C LEU A 230 -6.82 9.79 -1.83
N GLY A 231 -5.98 10.44 -2.64
CA GLY A 231 -4.56 10.64 -2.34
C GLY A 231 -4.35 11.38 -1.02
N CYS A 232 -5.14 12.43 -0.74
CA CYS A 232 -5.08 13.16 0.52
C CYS A 232 -5.44 12.31 1.73
N VAL A 233 -6.55 11.56 1.68
CA VAL A 233 -6.97 10.72 2.82
C VAL A 233 -6.02 9.54 3.02
N TRP A 234 -5.47 8.99 1.94
CA TRP A 234 -4.44 7.96 2.00
C TRP A 234 -3.14 8.48 2.63
N ALA A 235 -2.73 9.73 2.34
CA ALA A 235 -1.58 10.35 3.02
C ALA A 235 -1.83 10.50 4.54
N VAL A 236 -3.01 11.03 4.93
CA VAL A 236 -3.37 11.19 6.36
C VAL A 236 -3.41 9.86 7.11
N TRP A 237 -3.79 8.78 6.43
CA TRP A 237 -3.78 7.43 7.01
C TRP A 237 -2.38 6.96 7.42
N HIS A 238 -1.30 7.49 6.81
CA HIS A 238 0.08 7.16 7.20
C HIS A 238 0.57 7.92 8.44
N LEU A 239 -0.21 8.88 8.97
CA LEU A 239 0.27 9.80 10.00
C LEU A 239 0.98 9.11 11.19
N PRO A 240 0.44 8.05 11.82
CA PRO A 240 1.14 7.44 12.96
C PRO A 240 2.44 6.74 12.55
N ILE A 241 2.45 6.07 11.39
CA ILE A 241 3.61 5.31 10.94
C ILE A 241 4.73 6.21 10.43
N ASP A 242 4.38 7.36 9.86
CA ASP A 242 5.34 8.41 9.47
C ASP A 242 6.13 8.89 10.69
N PHE A 243 5.45 9.18 11.81
CA PHE A 243 6.08 9.73 13.02
C PHE A 243 6.94 8.73 13.79
N PHE A 244 6.57 7.45 13.79
CA PHE A 244 7.14 6.48 14.72
C PHE A 244 7.89 5.32 14.06
N TYR A 245 7.87 5.20 12.74
CA TYR A 245 8.54 4.09 12.05
C TYR A 245 9.35 4.53 10.83
N TYR A 246 8.70 5.23 9.89
CA TYR A 246 9.40 5.65 8.67
C TYR A 246 10.44 6.72 8.94
N THR A 247 10.20 7.61 9.91
CA THR A 247 11.17 8.62 10.35
C THR A 247 11.07 8.80 11.87
N THR A 248 11.55 9.93 12.37
CA THR A 248 11.48 10.33 13.78
C THR A 248 10.40 11.41 14.00
N PRO A 249 9.88 11.58 15.24
CA PRO A 249 8.79 12.52 15.51
C PRO A 249 9.06 13.98 15.12
N ASP A 250 10.31 14.43 15.15
CA ASP A 250 10.72 15.77 14.72
C ASP A 250 10.60 15.98 13.20
N MET A 251 10.74 14.90 12.41
CA MET A 251 10.55 14.90 10.96
C MET A 251 9.16 14.42 10.52
N GLY A 252 8.31 13.97 11.46
CA GLY A 252 7.01 13.37 11.14
C GLY A 252 6.09 14.25 10.28
N LEU A 253 6.11 15.57 10.47
CA LEU A 253 5.33 16.50 9.62
C LEU A 253 5.91 16.64 8.21
N ALA A 254 7.24 16.60 8.07
CA ALA A 254 7.89 16.60 6.76
C ALA A 254 7.60 15.28 6.01
N ALA A 255 7.62 14.16 6.74
CA ALA A 255 7.23 12.85 6.21
C ALA A 255 5.77 12.85 5.73
N LEU A 256 4.84 13.37 6.53
CA LEU A 256 3.43 13.51 6.13
C LEU A 256 3.28 14.36 4.86
N ALA A 257 3.98 15.50 4.78
CA ALA A 257 3.96 16.35 3.59
C ALA A 257 4.52 15.62 2.35
N SER A 258 5.59 14.83 2.52
CA SER A 258 6.11 13.94 1.48
C SER A 258 5.09 12.85 1.10
N GLN A 259 4.31 12.34 2.04
CA GLN A 259 3.24 11.39 1.73
C GLN A 259 2.10 12.00 0.93
N PHE A 260 1.73 13.27 1.18
CA PHE A 260 0.77 13.96 0.30
C PHE A 260 1.27 13.98 -1.15
N VAL A 261 2.55 14.29 -1.36
CA VAL A 261 3.15 14.26 -2.69
C VAL A 261 3.02 12.87 -3.32
N THR A 262 3.47 11.83 -2.61
CA THR A 262 3.53 10.46 -3.13
C THR A 262 2.14 9.88 -3.34
N CYS A 263 1.27 9.92 -2.33
CA CYS A 263 -0.08 9.37 -2.38
C CYS A 263 -0.95 10.04 -3.45
N ILE A 264 -0.84 11.36 -3.65
CA ILE A 264 -1.60 12.05 -4.72
C ILE A 264 -1.06 11.69 -6.10
N SER A 265 0.25 11.85 -6.32
CA SER A 265 0.84 11.63 -7.65
C SER A 265 0.74 10.17 -8.09
N LEU A 266 1.14 9.22 -7.24
CA LEU A 266 1.05 7.80 -7.51
C LEU A 266 -0.42 7.33 -7.49
N GLY A 267 -1.26 7.91 -6.63
CA GLY A 267 -2.70 7.66 -6.60
C GLY A 267 -3.38 8.00 -7.93
N ILE A 268 -3.02 9.13 -8.54
CA ILE A 268 -3.48 9.51 -9.89
C ILE A 268 -3.10 8.45 -10.93
N PHE A 269 -1.85 7.97 -10.91
CA PHE A 269 -1.37 6.97 -11.85
C PHE A 269 -2.02 5.60 -11.64
N MET A 270 -2.17 5.16 -10.39
CA MET A 270 -2.88 3.92 -10.07
C MET A 270 -4.36 4.00 -10.44
N ALA A 271 -5.02 5.13 -10.20
CA ALA A 271 -6.40 5.34 -10.63
C ALA A 271 -6.53 5.28 -12.16
N TYR A 272 -5.60 5.90 -12.91
CA TYR A 272 -5.55 5.82 -14.36
C TYR A 272 -5.46 4.37 -14.85
N THR A 273 -4.48 3.63 -14.33
CA THR A 273 -4.22 2.25 -14.77
C THR A 273 -5.39 1.34 -14.40
N TYR A 274 -5.97 1.50 -13.21
CA TYR A 274 -7.16 0.76 -12.81
C TYR A 274 -8.37 1.06 -13.70
N MET A 275 -8.68 2.33 -13.96
CA MET A 275 -9.79 2.70 -14.86
C MET A 275 -9.59 2.18 -16.29
N LYS A 276 -8.35 2.12 -16.77
CA LYS A 276 -8.02 1.65 -18.13
C LYS A 276 -8.04 0.13 -18.27
N THR A 277 -7.67 -0.59 -17.22
CA THR A 277 -7.55 -2.06 -17.24
C THR A 277 -8.77 -2.76 -16.65
N GLN A 278 -9.53 -2.05 -15.82
CA GLN A 278 -10.61 -2.61 -14.98
C GLN A 278 -10.15 -3.79 -14.11
N ASN A 279 -8.84 -3.88 -13.85
CA ASN A 279 -8.19 -5.01 -13.20
C ASN A 279 -7.49 -4.54 -11.92
N ILE A 280 -7.97 -5.00 -10.76
CA ILE A 280 -7.47 -4.58 -9.45
C ILE A 280 -6.03 -5.04 -9.19
N TRP A 281 -5.56 -6.10 -9.86
CA TRP A 281 -4.18 -6.58 -9.71
C TRP A 281 -3.15 -5.59 -10.24
N VAL A 282 -3.53 -4.69 -11.14
CA VAL A 282 -2.62 -3.68 -11.70
C VAL A 282 -2.16 -2.67 -10.65
N PRO A 283 -3.06 -1.94 -9.96
CA PRO A 283 -2.63 -1.06 -8.86
C PRO A 283 -1.97 -1.85 -7.71
N ILE A 284 -2.40 -3.10 -7.43
CA ILE A 284 -1.74 -3.96 -6.42
C ILE A 284 -0.26 -4.20 -6.76
N ILE A 285 0.03 -4.60 -8.00
CA ILE A 285 1.40 -4.85 -8.45
C ILE A 285 2.19 -3.54 -8.52
N ILE A 286 1.59 -2.45 -9.00
CA ILE A 286 2.26 -1.13 -9.04
C ILE A 286 2.64 -0.68 -7.63
N HIS A 287 1.74 -0.82 -6.66
CA HIS A 287 2.01 -0.47 -5.27
C HIS A 287 3.12 -1.37 -4.68
N PHE A 288 3.03 -2.68 -4.90
CA PHE A 288 4.09 -3.62 -4.52
C PHE A 288 5.46 -3.22 -5.04
N LEU A 289 5.55 -2.93 -6.34
CA LEU A 289 6.77 -2.52 -6.99
C LEU A 289 7.27 -1.18 -6.43
N ASN A 290 6.39 -0.19 -6.24
CA ASN A 290 6.76 1.11 -5.69
C ASN A 290 7.48 0.97 -4.34
N ASN A 291 6.95 0.15 -3.43
CA ASN A 291 7.48 0.02 -2.08
C ASN A 291 8.74 -0.83 -2.01
N ASN A 292 8.90 -1.81 -2.91
CA ASN A 292 10.03 -2.74 -2.86
C ASN A 292 11.19 -2.36 -3.80
N MET A 293 10.96 -1.55 -4.83
CA MET A 293 12.02 -1.15 -5.76
C MET A 293 13.09 -0.28 -5.08
N VAL A 294 12.78 0.42 -3.99
CA VAL A 294 13.81 1.16 -3.23
C VAL A 294 14.84 0.22 -2.59
N VAL A 295 14.45 -0.99 -2.16
CA VAL A 295 15.37 -2.01 -1.63
C VAL A 295 16.35 -2.49 -2.71
N VAL A 296 15.87 -2.57 -3.95
CA VAL A 296 16.66 -2.99 -5.12
C VAL A 296 17.61 -1.87 -5.57
N PHE A 297 17.08 -0.67 -5.78
CA PHE A 297 17.79 0.40 -6.49
C PHE A 297 18.51 1.39 -5.58
N SER A 298 18.34 1.31 -4.25
CA SER A 298 19.20 2.05 -3.31
C SER A 298 20.62 1.47 -3.19
N GLY A 299 20.83 0.23 -3.64
CA GLY A 299 22.10 -0.48 -3.50
C GLY A 299 22.37 -1.05 -2.10
N THR A 300 21.49 -0.79 -1.12
CA THR A 300 21.63 -1.27 0.26
C THR A 300 21.15 -2.71 0.44
N TYR A 301 20.19 -3.16 -0.38
CA TYR A 301 19.69 -4.54 -0.37
C TYR A 301 19.10 -5.03 0.97
N SER A 302 18.69 -4.10 1.82
CA SER A 302 18.05 -4.36 3.11
C SER A 302 16.72 -3.61 3.21
N ALA A 303 15.77 -4.17 3.96
CA ALA A 303 14.51 -3.51 4.30
C ALA A 303 14.71 -2.30 5.25
N ASP A 304 15.88 -2.17 5.87
CA ASP A 304 16.22 -1.06 6.78
C ASP A 304 16.14 0.30 6.10
N VAL A 305 16.25 0.37 4.76
CA VAL A 305 16.05 1.61 3.98
C VAL A 305 14.64 2.19 4.10
N LEU A 306 13.70 1.42 4.63
CA LEU A 306 12.33 1.85 4.88
C LEU A 306 12.17 2.48 6.27
N GLN A 307 13.17 2.42 7.14
CA GLN A 307 13.11 2.90 8.53
C GLN A 307 14.02 4.10 8.74
N ASN A 308 13.66 4.97 9.68
CA ASN A 308 14.47 6.12 10.10
C ASN A 308 14.99 7.00 8.94
N GLN A 309 14.17 7.15 7.91
CA GLN A 309 14.43 7.93 6.73
C GLN A 309 14.66 9.40 7.07
N GLN A 310 15.66 9.99 6.45
CA GLN A 310 15.96 11.43 6.58
C GLN A 310 15.10 12.18 5.56
N ILE A 311 14.14 12.96 6.04
CA ILE A 311 13.20 13.71 5.19
C ILE A 311 13.32 15.19 5.53
N HIS A 312 13.84 15.98 4.59
CA HIS A 312 14.01 17.41 4.76
C HIS A 312 12.96 18.20 3.98
N TRP A 313 12.50 19.31 4.56
CA TRP A 313 11.52 20.20 3.93
C TRP A 313 11.98 20.73 2.56
N GLY A 314 13.30 20.91 2.36
CA GLY A 314 13.87 21.37 1.09
C GLY A 314 13.68 20.40 -0.07
N ASP A 315 13.54 19.10 0.20
CA ASP A 315 13.42 18.06 -0.83
C ASP A 315 11.99 17.92 -1.37
N ILE A 316 11.00 18.32 -0.57
CA ILE A 316 9.57 18.10 -0.85
C ILE A 316 9.10 18.84 -2.11
N PRO A 317 9.42 20.14 -2.34
CA PRO A 317 9.01 20.82 -3.57
C PRO A 317 9.57 20.16 -4.84
N VAL A 318 10.83 19.71 -4.80
CA VAL A 318 11.47 19.02 -5.93
C VAL A 318 10.78 17.67 -6.17
N ALA A 319 10.53 16.91 -5.10
CA ALA A 319 9.79 15.65 -5.18
C ALA A 319 8.37 15.86 -5.72
N LEU A 320 7.67 16.93 -5.34
CA LEU A 320 6.33 17.26 -5.83
C LEU A 320 6.33 17.46 -7.34
N VAL A 321 7.20 18.35 -7.84
CA VAL A 321 7.29 18.64 -9.27
C VAL A 321 7.66 17.37 -10.04
N MET A 322 8.68 16.65 -9.59
CA MET A 322 9.13 15.42 -10.24
C MET A 322 8.03 14.36 -10.29
N ASN A 323 7.35 14.06 -9.17
CA ASN A 323 6.32 13.03 -9.13
C ASN A 323 5.07 13.42 -9.92
N LEU A 324 4.67 14.70 -9.94
CA LEU A 324 3.56 15.15 -10.78
C LEU A 324 3.89 15.06 -12.27
N LEU A 325 5.11 15.37 -12.68
CA LEU A 325 5.54 15.23 -14.07
C LEU A 325 5.60 13.77 -14.52
N ILE A 326 6.06 12.85 -13.65
CA ILE A 326 6.22 11.43 -13.99
C ILE A 326 4.89 10.67 -13.91
N PHE A 327 4.11 10.87 -12.83
CA PHE A 327 2.91 10.08 -12.54
C PHE A 327 1.61 10.89 -12.64
N GLY A 328 1.64 12.19 -12.37
CA GLY A 328 0.45 13.05 -12.30
C GLY A 328 -0.15 13.43 -13.65
N TRP A 329 0.66 13.55 -14.72
CA TRP A 329 0.23 14.01 -16.05
C TRP A 329 -0.93 13.19 -16.65
N VAL A 330 -1.09 11.93 -16.26
CA VAL A 330 -2.16 11.06 -16.76
C VAL A 330 -3.57 11.56 -16.40
N ILE A 331 -3.69 12.49 -15.44
CA ILE A 331 -4.96 13.14 -15.07
C ILE A 331 -5.61 13.92 -16.22
N PHE A 332 -4.84 14.27 -17.26
CA PHE A 332 -5.33 14.96 -18.45
C PHE A 332 -5.76 13.99 -19.57
N LEU A 333 -5.57 12.69 -19.39
CA LEU A 333 -5.90 11.67 -20.40
C LEU A 333 -7.38 11.29 -20.43
N LYS A 334 -7.77 10.62 -21.52
CA LYS A 334 -9.15 10.22 -21.82
C LYS A 334 -9.91 9.57 -20.64
N PRO A 335 -9.33 8.66 -19.82
CA PRO A 335 -10.05 8.07 -18.68
C PRO A 335 -10.53 9.07 -17.62
N PHE A 336 -9.90 10.25 -17.53
CA PHE A 336 -10.28 11.33 -16.62
C PHE A 336 -11.11 12.44 -17.28
N LYS A 337 -11.39 12.33 -18.59
CA LYS A 337 -12.31 13.23 -19.25
C LYS A 337 -13.72 12.83 -18.84
N GLU A 338 -14.38 13.67 -18.06
CA GLU A 338 -15.79 13.49 -17.76
C GLU A 338 -16.55 13.40 -19.08
N LYS A 339 -17.34 12.34 -19.25
CA LYS A 339 -18.31 12.33 -20.35
C LYS A 339 -19.26 13.48 -20.04
N LYS A 340 -19.26 14.53 -20.88
CA LYS A 340 -20.29 15.56 -20.83
C LYS A 340 -21.63 14.82 -20.83
N ALA A 341 -22.40 15.02 -19.76
CA ALA A 341 -23.73 14.45 -19.60
C ALA A 341 -24.66 14.96 -20.69
#